data_AF-A0A9E0NA01-F1
#
_entry.id   AF-A0A9E0NA01-F1
#
_cell.length_a   1.000
_cell.length_b   1.000
_cell.length_c   1.000
_cell.angle_alpha   90.00
_cell.angle_beta   90.00
_cell.angle_gamma   90.00
#
_symmetry.space_group_name_H-M   'P 1'
#
loop_
_entity.id
_entity.type
_entity.pdbx_description
1 polymer ?
#
loop_
_entity_poly.entity_id
_entity_poly.type
_entity_poly.pdbx_seq_one_letter_code
_entity_poly.pdbx_strand_id
1 'polypeptide(L)'
;MPAPSLELDPATLAELGRFGFDPVQLETFAARVMAPVAAGGADPNLVRGAITPLVEGDVRQLPAAGSAEATRLAALGRDAARRGEVGVVVLAGGMATRFGGVVKAIVPAIGPHSFLALKHADVAARAREAGAVIPMLLMTSYATHDRTLAHVAELGLGGPAPVASFPQFVSVRLGPGGGLFRQADGTLSPYSTGHGDLTFALRASGTLDRFRRAGGRVLCVSNVDNLGATLDWTVLGAHLEHGRAVTAELVAKAPGDRGGAPARVDGVPQIIEAFRFPPAFDQDSIPLFNTNSFVLDASALDRDFPLDFFQVEKQVDGRAAIQFERLVGQLTAHLPTQFLVVPRDGVDGRFQPVKDPAELTARRPVIEALLAARGVATS
;
A
#
# COMPACT_ATOMS: atom_id res chain seq x y z
N MET A 1 -23.49 -29.23 -11.88
CA MET A 1 -23.72 -29.25 -10.43
C MET A 1 -24.48 -27.99 -10.05
N PRO A 2 -25.39 -28.00 -9.06
CA PRO A 2 -26.01 -26.77 -8.56
C PRO A 2 -24.92 -25.81 -8.04
N ALA A 3 -25.14 -24.50 -8.17
CA ALA A 3 -24.23 -23.51 -7.61
C ALA A 3 -24.13 -23.71 -6.09
N PRO A 4 -22.92 -23.64 -5.51
CA PRO A 4 -22.75 -23.76 -4.06
C PRO A 4 -23.45 -22.60 -3.35
N SER A 5 -24.10 -22.88 -2.21
CA SER A 5 -24.65 -21.81 -1.37
C SER A 5 -23.52 -20.95 -0.81
N LEU A 6 -23.69 -19.63 -0.91
CA LEU A 6 -22.81 -18.61 -0.33
C LEU A 6 -23.45 -17.92 0.87
N GLU A 7 -24.54 -18.50 1.40
CA GLU A 7 -25.23 -17.94 2.55
C GLU A 7 -24.33 -17.94 3.79
N LEU A 8 -24.30 -16.79 4.44
CA LEU A 8 -23.62 -16.56 5.70
C LEU A 8 -24.68 -16.30 6.78
N ASP A 9 -24.42 -16.77 8.00
CA ASP A 9 -25.32 -16.50 9.12
C ASP A 9 -25.32 -14.99 9.47
N PRO A 10 -26.38 -14.48 10.12
CA PRO A 10 -26.50 -13.05 10.42
C PRO A 10 -25.37 -12.49 11.30
N ALA A 11 -24.79 -13.29 12.20
CA ALA A 11 -23.71 -12.83 13.07
C ALA A 11 -22.42 -12.63 12.27
N THR A 12 -22.09 -13.58 11.39
CA THR A 12 -20.98 -13.46 10.44
C THR A 12 -21.17 -12.24 9.52
N LEU A 13 -22.37 -12.02 8.98
CA LEU A 13 -22.65 -10.86 8.13
C LEU A 13 -22.47 -9.53 8.89
N ALA A 14 -22.95 -9.44 10.12
CA ALA A 14 -22.77 -8.25 10.95
C ALA A 14 -21.29 -7.99 11.27
N GLU A 15 -20.52 -9.05 11.55
CA GLU A 15 -19.10 -8.95 11.83
C GLU A 15 -18.32 -8.47 10.61
N LEU A 16 -18.46 -9.16 9.46
CA LEU A 16 -17.78 -8.81 8.22
C LEU A 16 -18.24 -7.46 7.66
N GLY A 17 -19.51 -7.09 7.88
CA GLY A 17 -20.08 -5.81 7.47
C GLY A 17 -19.38 -4.59 8.09
N ARG A 18 -18.79 -4.72 9.29
CA ARG A 18 -17.94 -3.67 9.90
C ARG A 18 -16.70 -3.35 9.07
N PHE A 19 -16.31 -4.26 8.19
CA PHE A 19 -15.14 -4.18 7.32
C PHE A 19 -15.54 -4.12 5.83
N GLY A 20 -16.73 -3.63 5.52
CA GLY A 20 -17.14 -3.37 4.13
C GLY A 20 -17.33 -4.64 3.29
N PHE A 21 -17.71 -5.76 3.91
CA PHE A 21 -18.08 -6.97 3.18
C PHE A 21 -19.28 -6.73 2.26
N ASP A 22 -19.18 -7.22 1.03
CA ASP A 22 -20.22 -7.14 0.01
C ASP A 22 -20.61 -8.55 -0.47
N PRO A 23 -21.83 -9.04 -0.14
CA PRO A 23 -22.28 -10.36 -0.57
C PRO A 23 -22.49 -10.46 -2.10
N VAL A 24 -22.87 -9.37 -2.77
CA VAL A 24 -23.05 -9.35 -4.24
C VAL A 24 -21.69 -9.47 -4.94
N GLN A 25 -20.67 -8.82 -4.37
CA GLN A 25 -19.30 -8.96 -4.85
C GLN A 25 -18.77 -10.40 -4.65
N LEU A 26 -19.14 -11.07 -3.55
CA LEU A 26 -18.78 -12.48 -3.31
C LEU A 26 -19.43 -13.41 -4.34
N GLU A 27 -20.70 -13.20 -4.69
CA GLU A 27 -21.37 -13.95 -5.76
C GLU A 27 -20.65 -13.76 -7.10
N THR A 28 -20.23 -12.53 -7.39
CA THR A 28 -19.44 -12.22 -8.60
C THR A 28 -18.11 -12.97 -8.59
N PHE A 29 -17.43 -13.05 -7.45
CA PHE A 29 -16.20 -13.83 -7.31
C PHE A 29 -16.44 -15.34 -7.52
N ALA A 30 -17.50 -15.90 -6.95
CA ALA A 30 -17.86 -17.30 -7.15
C ALA A 30 -18.16 -17.62 -8.62
N ALA A 31 -18.91 -16.75 -9.30
CA ALA A 31 -19.17 -16.88 -10.72
C ALA A 31 -17.86 -16.84 -11.54
N ARG A 32 -16.91 -15.97 -11.18
CA ARG A 32 -15.59 -15.90 -11.83
C ARG A 32 -14.75 -17.16 -11.62
N VAL A 33 -14.77 -17.73 -10.41
CA VAL A 33 -14.09 -19.02 -10.13
C VAL A 33 -14.67 -20.14 -10.98
N MET A 34 -15.99 -20.15 -11.16
CA MET A 34 -16.71 -21.19 -11.91
C MET A 34 -16.69 -20.99 -13.43
N ALA A 35 -16.28 -19.80 -13.91
CA ALA A 35 -16.23 -19.53 -15.33
C ALA A 35 -15.21 -20.46 -16.01
N PRO A 36 -15.58 -21.13 -17.12
CA PRO A 36 -14.64 -21.98 -17.82
C PRO A 36 -13.45 -21.15 -18.29
N VAL A 37 -12.24 -21.60 -17.97
CA VAL A 37 -11.03 -21.08 -18.60
C VAL A 37 -11.15 -21.42 -20.08
N ALA A 38 -11.42 -20.43 -20.92
CA ALA A 38 -11.57 -20.65 -22.35
C ALA A 38 -10.32 -21.40 -22.86
N ALA A 39 -10.50 -22.39 -23.74
CA ALA A 39 -9.36 -23.07 -24.36
C ALA A 39 -8.52 -22.03 -25.12
N GLY A 40 -7.29 -21.77 -24.67
CA GLY A 40 -6.44 -20.68 -25.19
C GLY A 40 -6.77 -19.28 -24.66
N GLY A 41 -7.63 -19.16 -23.64
CA GLY A 41 -7.94 -17.89 -22.98
C GLY A 41 -6.73 -17.32 -22.25
N ALA A 42 -6.45 -16.03 -22.46
CA ALA A 42 -5.43 -15.32 -21.70
C ALA A 42 -5.80 -15.30 -20.21
N ASP A 43 -4.82 -15.55 -19.33
CA ASP A 43 -4.98 -15.40 -17.88
C ASP A 43 -5.59 -14.02 -17.58
N PRO A 44 -6.75 -13.95 -16.89
CA PRO A 44 -7.48 -12.70 -16.68
C PRO A 44 -6.70 -11.69 -15.82
N ASN A 45 -5.65 -12.10 -15.12
CA ASN A 45 -4.77 -11.20 -14.39
C ASN A 45 -3.78 -10.46 -15.31
N LEU A 46 -3.50 -11.01 -16.50
CA LEU A 46 -2.56 -10.40 -17.43
C LEU A 46 -3.08 -9.06 -17.94
N VAL A 47 -2.16 -8.11 -18.05
CA VAL A 47 -2.44 -6.84 -18.68
C VAL A 47 -2.82 -7.05 -20.14
N ARG A 48 -3.85 -6.36 -20.59
CA ARG A 48 -4.30 -6.34 -21.99
C ARG A 48 -3.80 -5.05 -22.62
N GLY A 49 -3.42 -5.14 -23.90
CA GLY A 49 -2.91 -3.99 -24.65
C GLY A 49 -1.41 -4.06 -24.93
N ALA A 50 -0.92 -3.09 -25.69
CA ALA A 50 0.48 -2.98 -26.04
C ALA A 50 1.29 -2.45 -24.86
N ILE A 51 2.24 -3.25 -24.38
CA ILE A 51 3.19 -2.83 -23.35
C ILE A 51 4.39 -2.19 -24.05
N THR A 52 4.63 -0.91 -23.76
CA THR A 52 5.78 -0.17 -24.30
C THR A 52 6.60 0.44 -23.16
N PRO A 53 7.88 0.76 -23.41
CA PRO A 53 8.68 1.54 -22.46
C PRO A 53 8.04 2.88 -22.10
N LEU A 54 8.47 3.44 -20.97
CA LEU A 54 8.19 4.82 -20.62
C LEU A 54 8.86 5.78 -21.63
N VAL A 55 8.30 6.98 -21.76
CA VAL A 55 8.85 8.04 -22.63
C VAL A 55 9.40 9.19 -21.81
N GLU A 56 10.08 10.12 -22.48
CA GLU A 56 10.58 11.34 -21.85
C GLU A 56 9.46 12.09 -21.12
N GLY A 57 9.72 12.50 -19.88
CA GLY A 57 8.74 13.18 -19.01
C GLY A 57 7.91 12.27 -18.12
N ASP A 58 7.84 10.96 -18.37
CA ASP A 58 7.16 10.01 -17.46
C ASP A 58 7.91 9.84 -16.14
N VAL A 59 9.23 9.92 -16.20
CA VAL A 59 10.15 9.68 -15.09
C VAL A 59 10.92 10.94 -14.78
N ARG A 60 10.97 11.30 -13.49
CA ARG A 60 11.87 12.32 -12.94
C ARG A 60 12.80 11.68 -11.93
N GLN A 61 14.01 12.20 -11.83
CA GLN A 61 14.93 11.86 -10.74
C GLN A 61 14.65 12.80 -9.56
N LEU A 62 14.64 12.27 -8.35
CA LEU A 62 14.66 13.11 -7.16
C LEU A 62 15.97 13.91 -7.15
N PRO A 63 15.93 15.24 -6.99
CA PRO A 63 17.15 16.03 -6.95
C PRO A 63 18.06 15.59 -5.81
N ALA A 64 19.37 15.60 -6.05
CA ALA A 64 20.36 15.20 -5.05
C ALA A 64 20.22 16.03 -3.76
N ALA A 65 20.38 15.37 -2.61
CA ALA A 65 20.35 16.02 -1.31
C ALA A 65 21.36 17.18 -1.26
N GLY A 66 20.94 18.32 -0.70
CA GLY A 66 21.76 19.54 -0.62
C GLY A 66 21.83 20.37 -1.90
N SER A 67 21.26 19.91 -3.03
CA SER A 67 21.14 20.75 -4.22
C SER A 67 20.19 21.94 -4.01
N ALA A 68 20.35 22.99 -4.81
CA ALA A 68 19.46 24.15 -4.78
C ALA A 68 17.99 23.76 -5.09
N GLU A 69 17.81 22.82 -6.03
CA GLU A 69 16.50 22.29 -6.37
C GLU A 69 15.89 21.50 -5.21
N ALA A 70 16.65 20.59 -4.59
CA ALA A 70 16.16 19.85 -3.42
C ALA A 70 15.77 20.79 -2.28
N THR A 71 16.56 21.84 -2.05
CA THR A 71 16.29 22.85 -1.01
C THR A 71 14.97 23.60 -1.27
N ARG A 72 14.73 23.99 -2.52
CA ARG A 72 13.50 24.67 -2.95
C ARG A 72 12.28 23.74 -2.82
N LEU A 73 12.37 22.51 -3.31
CA LEU A 73 11.28 21.53 -3.19
C LEU A 73 10.98 21.22 -1.73
N ALA A 74 12.01 21.03 -0.90
CA ALA A 74 11.85 20.82 0.53
C ALA A 74 11.14 22.01 1.21
N ALA A 75 11.39 23.25 0.76
CA ALA A 75 10.65 24.41 1.26
C ALA A 75 9.16 24.33 0.91
N LEU A 76 8.81 23.99 -0.34
CA LEU A 76 7.42 23.80 -0.77
C LEU A 76 6.71 22.74 0.08
N GLY A 77 7.35 21.59 0.32
CA GLY A 77 6.80 20.51 1.14
C GLY A 77 6.58 20.93 2.60
N ARG A 78 7.56 21.60 3.22
CA ARG A 78 7.43 22.12 4.59
C ARG A 78 6.32 23.14 4.72
N ASP A 79 6.20 24.05 3.75
CA ASP A 79 5.18 25.09 3.78
C ASP A 79 3.77 24.50 3.59
N ALA A 80 3.62 23.44 2.79
CA ALA A 80 2.37 22.69 2.72
C ALA A 80 2.00 22.03 4.06
N ALA A 81 2.98 21.44 4.75
CA ALA A 81 2.75 20.88 6.08
C ALA A 81 2.30 21.95 7.08
N ARG A 82 2.94 23.13 7.08
CA ARG A 82 2.55 24.27 7.94
C ARG A 82 1.13 24.78 7.67
N ARG A 83 0.66 24.68 6.42
CA ARG A 83 -0.71 25.01 6.05
C ARG A 83 -1.73 23.93 6.42
N GLY A 84 -1.30 22.83 7.05
CA GLY A 84 -2.19 21.70 7.40
C GLY A 84 -2.60 20.85 6.19
N GLU A 85 -1.87 20.94 5.08
CA GLU A 85 -2.27 20.30 3.82
C GLU A 85 -1.82 18.83 3.71
N VAL A 86 -0.96 18.36 4.62
CA VAL A 86 -0.24 17.08 4.48
C VAL A 86 -0.77 16.05 5.48
N GLY A 87 -1.04 14.85 5.00
CA GLY A 87 -1.28 13.66 5.83
C GLY A 87 -0.42 12.49 5.37
N VAL A 88 -0.27 11.50 6.24
CA VAL A 88 0.47 10.26 5.94
C VAL A 88 -0.48 9.09 6.05
N VAL A 89 -0.49 8.20 5.05
CA VAL A 89 -1.19 6.91 5.10
C VAL A 89 -0.16 5.80 5.28
N VAL A 90 -0.39 4.92 6.26
CA VAL A 90 0.41 3.71 6.42
C VAL A 90 -0.45 2.48 6.15
N LEU A 91 -0.01 1.68 5.18
CA LEU A 91 -0.64 0.41 4.83
C LEU A 91 -0.23 -0.65 5.87
N ALA A 92 -1.16 -0.96 6.78
CA ALA A 92 -0.98 -1.80 7.97
C ALA A 92 -1.96 -2.99 8.01
N GLY A 93 -2.49 -3.40 6.85
CA GLY A 93 -3.41 -4.54 6.73
C GLY A 93 -2.75 -5.91 6.76
N GLY A 94 -1.41 -5.97 6.70
CA GLY A 94 -0.64 -7.20 6.53
C GLY A 94 -0.36 -7.97 7.82
N MET A 95 -0.51 -9.30 7.75
CA MET A 95 -0.03 -10.24 8.75
C MET A 95 1.43 -10.63 8.45
N ALA A 96 2.22 -10.81 9.49
CA ALA A 96 3.61 -11.25 9.43
C ALA A 96 3.67 -12.77 9.62
N THR A 97 3.24 -13.54 8.61
CA THR A 97 3.22 -15.01 8.68
C THR A 97 4.59 -15.61 9.00
N ARG A 98 5.67 -15.04 8.44
CA ARG A 98 7.07 -15.43 8.71
C ARG A 98 7.60 -14.99 10.09
N PHE A 99 6.84 -14.19 10.83
CA PHE A 99 7.12 -13.78 12.21
C PHE A 99 6.17 -14.49 13.20
N GLY A 100 5.66 -15.66 12.84
CA GLY A 100 4.76 -16.43 13.70
C GLY A 100 3.29 -16.02 13.61
N GLY A 101 2.87 -15.35 12.53
CA GLY A 101 1.45 -15.05 12.29
C GLY A 101 0.90 -13.88 13.12
N VAL A 102 1.76 -12.94 13.51
CA VAL A 102 1.37 -11.72 14.25
C VAL A 102 1.08 -10.55 13.29
N VAL A 103 0.49 -9.48 13.80
CA VAL A 103 0.25 -8.26 13.00
C VAL A 103 1.59 -7.60 12.68
N LYS A 104 1.89 -7.33 11.40
CA LYS A 104 3.21 -6.81 11.00
C LYS A 104 3.55 -5.47 11.67
N ALA A 105 2.54 -4.60 11.81
CA ALA A 105 2.71 -3.26 12.37
C ALA A 105 3.24 -3.25 13.81
N ILE A 106 2.91 -4.26 14.62
CA ILE A 106 3.26 -4.31 16.05
C ILE A 106 4.55 -5.11 16.32
N VAL A 107 5.12 -5.76 15.30
CA VAL A 107 6.37 -6.53 15.43
C VAL A 107 7.52 -5.58 15.80
N PRO A 108 8.31 -5.90 16.84
CA PRO A 108 9.56 -5.19 17.14
C PRO A 108 10.49 -5.20 15.92
N ALA A 109 10.92 -4.01 15.50
CA ALA A 109 11.80 -3.83 14.35
C ALA A 109 13.20 -3.44 14.82
N ILE A 110 13.34 -2.24 15.40
CA ILE A 110 14.61 -1.66 15.84
C ILE A 110 14.54 -1.35 17.32
N GLY A 111 15.51 -1.89 18.09
CA GLY A 111 15.49 -1.79 19.54
C GLY A 111 14.14 -2.28 20.13
N PRO A 112 13.52 -1.53 21.05
CA PRO A 112 12.20 -1.86 21.59
C PRO A 112 11.05 -1.44 20.67
N HIS A 113 11.32 -0.72 19.56
CA HIS A 113 10.28 -0.09 18.77
C HIS A 113 9.74 -1.01 17.68
N SER A 114 8.40 -1.13 17.64
CA SER A 114 7.68 -1.77 16.54
C SER A 114 7.78 -0.99 15.22
N PHE A 115 7.48 -1.65 14.09
CA PHE A 115 7.38 -0.97 12.79
C PHE A 115 6.46 0.27 12.84
N LEU A 116 5.29 0.15 13.47
CA LEU A 116 4.33 1.24 13.62
C LEU A 116 4.89 2.38 14.47
N ALA A 117 5.56 2.06 15.58
CA ALA A 117 6.16 3.06 16.46
C ALA A 117 7.24 3.88 15.72
N LEU A 118 8.07 3.22 14.91
CA LEU A 118 9.10 3.89 14.09
C LEU A 118 8.48 4.77 13.00
N LYS A 119 7.45 4.29 12.30
CA LYS A 119 6.70 5.08 11.32
C LYS A 119 6.05 6.32 11.97
N HIS A 120 5.45 6.16 13.14
CA HIS A 120 4.87 7.29 13.87
C HIS A 120 5.95 8.26 14.35
N ALA A 121 7.08 7.78 14.86
CA ALA A 121 8.19 8.61 15.31
C ALA A 121 8.77 9.47 14.18
N ASP A 122 8.87 8.93 12.96
CA ASP A 122 9.22 9.68 11.75
C ASP A 122 8.24 10.83 11.48
N VAL A 123 6.94 10.54 11.37
CA VAL A 123 5.93 11.57 11.12
C VAL A 123 5.92 12.63 12.23
N ALA A 124 6.04 12.21 13.49
CA ALA A 124 6.09 13.11 14.63
C ALA A 124 7.35 14.00 14.64
N ALA A 125 8.50 13.46 14.24
CA ALA A 125 9.74 14.25 14.10
C ALA A 125 9.59 15.30 13.00
N ARG A 126 9.04 14.92 11.84
CA ARG A 126 8.79 15.83 10.71
C ARG A 126 7.74 16.89 11.04
N ALA A 127 6.68 16.52 11.74
CA ALA A 127 5.66 17.45 12.21
C ALA A 127 6.26 18.50 13.16
N ARG A 128 7.12 18.08 14.11
CA ARG A 128 7.85 19.02 14.99
C ARG A 128 8.81 19.92 14.22
N GLU A 129 9.59 19.37 13.29
CA GLU A 129 10.50 20.15 12.42
C GLU A 129 9.75 21.23 11.64
N ALA A 130 8.58 20.91 11.10
CA ALA A 130 7.77 21.85 10.34
C ALA A 130 7.02 22.86 11.23
N GLY A 131 6.85 22.58 12.52
CA GLY A 131 5.94 23.31 13.40
C GLY A 131 4.47 23.09 13.03
N ALA A 132 4.12 21.85 12.65
CA ALA A 132 2.82 21.48 12.12
C ALA A 132 2.21 20.28 12.86
N VAL A 133 0.94 20.00 12.57
CA VAL A 133 0.26 18.76 12.92
C VAL A 133 0.04 17.97 11.64
N ILE A 134 0.54 16.72 11.58
CA ILE A 134 0.47 15.88 10.39
C ILE A 134 -0.24 14.57 10.75
N PRO A 135 -1.53 14.40 10.38
CA PRO A 135 -2.26 13.21 10.75
C PRO A 135 -1.69 11.95 10.08
N MET A 136 -1.61 10.87 10.85
CA MET A 136 -1.23 9.55 10.40
C MET A 136 -2.50 8.67 10.30
N LEU A 137 -2.84 8.26 9.08
CA LEU A 137 -4.03 7.48 8.75
C LEU A 137 -3.63 6.02 8.53
N LEU A 138 -4.02 5.13 9.42
CA LEU A 138 -3.67 3.71 9.37
C LEU A 138 -4.72 2.93 8.60
N MET A 139 -4.33 2.38 7.45
CA MET A 139 -5.14 1.43 6.70
C MET A 139 -4.90 0.03 7.26
N THR A 140 -5.79 -0.43 8.15
CA THR A 140 -5.73 -1.77 8.77
C THR A 140 -6.55 -2.79 7.97
N SER A 141 -6.70 -4.01 8.47
CA SER A 141 -7.59 -5.03 7.89
C SER A 141 -8.41 -5.72 8.97
N TYR A 142 -9.37 -6.57 8.56
CA TYR A 142 -10.11 -7.46 9.48
C TYR A 142 -9.19 -8.17 10.48
N ALA A 143 -8.04 -8.70 10.02
CA ALA A 143 -7.11 -9.42 10.87
C ALA A 143 -6.20 -8.53 11.75
N THR A 144 -6.04 -7.25 11.41
CA THR A 144 -5.07 -6.36 12.07
C THR A 144 -5.69 -5.22 12.88
N HIS A 145 -6.95 -4.87 12.65
CA HIS A 145 -7.56 -3.62 13.14
C HIS A 145 -7.49 -3.47 14.66
N ASP A 146 -8.13 -4.39 15.40
CA ASP A 146 -8.28 -4.26 16.86
C ASP A 146 -6.92 -4.29 17.58
N ARG A 147 -6.01 -5.19 17.15
CA ARG A 147 -4.66 -5.29 17.72
C ARG A 147 -3.80 -4.06 17.40
N THR A 148 -3.95 -3.49 16.22
CA THR A 148 -3.22 -2.26 15.85
C THR A 148 -3.71 -1.07 16.68
N LEU A 149 -5.02 -0.94 16.89
CA LEU A 149 -5.59 0.13 17.70
C LEU A 149 -5.24 -0.01 19.19
N ALA A 150 -5.25 -1.22 19.73
CA ALA A 150 -4.79 -1.48 21.08
C ALA A 150 -3.32 -1.05 21.26
N HIS A 151 -2.46 -1.38 20.30
CA HIS A 151 -1.04 -1.01 20.32
C HIS A 151 -0.81 0.52 20.20
N VAL A 152 -1.62 1.20 19.38
CA VAL A 152 -1.62 2.68 19.30
C VAL A 152 -1.95 3.30 20.67
N ALA A 153 -2.97 2.76 21.35
CA ALA A 153 -3.38 3.25 22.67
C ALA A 153 -2.35 2.93 23.77
N GLU A 154 -1.81 1.71 23.78
CA GLU A 154 -0.78 1.27 24.74
C GLU A 154 0.47 2.15 24.68
N LEU A 155 0.93 2.50 23.48
CA LEU A 155 2.08 3.36 23.27
C LEU A 155 1.76 4.86 23.36
N GLY A 156 0.48 5.24 23.49
CA GLY A 156 0.04 6.63 23.49
C GLY A 156 0.44 7.38 22.21
N LEU A 157 0.40 6.72 21.05
CA LEU A 157 0.79 7.35 19.77
C LEU A 157 -0.18 8.49 19.41
N GLY A 158 0.36 9.65 19.07
CA GLY A 158 -0.39 10.86 18.77
C GLY A 158 0.47 12.13 18.85
N GLY A 159 -0.03 13.16 19.53
CA GLY A 159 0.65 14.46 19.66
C GLY A 159 0.73 15.20 18.32
N PRO A 160 1.92 15.57 17.82
CA PRO A 160 2.04 16.28 16.54
C PRO A 160 1.71 15.39 15.33
N ALA A 161 1.56 14.07 15.53
CA ALA A 161 1.13 13.11 14.51
C ALA A 161 -0.13 12.35 14.96
N PRO A 162 -1.31 13.00 15.05
CA PRO A 162 -2.53 12.34 15.52
C PRO A 162 -2.88 11.14 14.64
N VAL A 163 -3.23 10.03 15.28
CA VAL A 163 -3.51 8.76 14.61
C VAL A 163 -5.00 8.59 14.40
N ALA A 164 -5.39 8.30 13.16
CA ALA A 164 -6.73 7.78 12.83
C ALA A 164 -6.56 6.44 12.11
N SER A 165 -7.59 5.59 12.13
CA SER A 165 -7.57 4.33 11.40
C SER A 165 -8.83 4.13 10.58
N PHE A 166 -8.70 3.36 9.51
CA PHE A 166 -9.81 2.87 8.72
C PHE A 166 -9.44 1.47 8.20
N PRO A 167 -10.32 0.46 8.33
CA PRO A 167 -10.04 -0.85 7.78
C PRO A 167 -10.23 -0.85 6.26
N GLN A 168 -9.33 -1.54 5.56
CA GLN A 168 -9.56 -2.01 4.20
C GLN A 168 -10.68 -3.07 4.18
N PHE A 169 -11.22 -3.36 2.99
CA PHE A 169 -12.37 -4.25 2.89
C PHE A 169 -12.02 -5.71 3.17
N VAL A 170 -13.06 -6.50 3.45
CA VAL A 170 -12.97 -7.94 3.73
C VAL A 170 -13.83 -8.73 2.76
N SER A 171 -13.36 -9.94 2.44
CA SER A 171 -14.16 -10.97 1.78
C SER A 171 -13.81 -12.33 2.38
N VAL A 172 -14.47 -13.39 1.91
CA VAL A 172 -14.23 -14.77 2.36
C VAL A 172 -13.68 -15.59 1.21
N ARG A 173 -12.68 -16.43 1.51
CA ARG A 173 -12.06 -17.28 0.49
C ARG A 173 -13.09 -18.24 -0.11
N LEU A 174 -12.88 -18.59 -1.36
CA LEU A 174 -13.67 -19.58 -2.08
C LEU A 174 -12.84 -20.83 -2.35
N GLY A 175 -13.47 -21.99 -2.41
CA GLY A 175 -12.83 -23.20 -2.93
C GLY A 175 -12.76 -23.17 -4.47
N PRO A 176 -12.01 -24.10 -5.10
CA PRO A 176 -11.93 -24.21 -6.55
C PRO A 176 -13.29 -24.43 -7.25
N GLY A 177 -14.29 -24.90 -6.52
CA GLY A 177 -15.67 -25.05 -7.00
C GLY A 177 -16.56 -23.82 -6.73
N GLY A 178 -16.00 -22.66 -6.42
CA GLY A 178 -16.73 -21.40 -6.22
C GLY A 178 -17.53 -21.30 -4.92
N GLY A 179 -17.54 -22.34 -4.08
CA GLY A 179 -18.23 -22.34 -2.78
C GLY A 179 -17.37 -21.75 -1.66
N LEU A 180 -17.99 -21.43 -0.53
CA LEU A 180 -17.27 -20.91 0.65
C LEU A 180 -16.15 -21.85 1.09
N PHE A 181 -14.93 -21.31 1.23
CA PHE A 181 -13.82 -22.05 1.79
C PHE A 181 -13.90 -22.04 3.32
N ARG A 182 -13.90 -23.24 3.91
CA ARG A 182 -13.84 -23.44 5.36
C ARG A 182 -12.51 -24.08 5.74
N GLN A 183 -11.91 -23.60 6.81
CA GLN A 183 -10.69 -24.13 7.40
C GLN A 183 -10.91 -25.56 7.95
N ALA A 184 -9.85 -26.23 8.39
CA ALA A 184 -9.93 -27.60 8.89
C ALA A 184 -10.86 -27.74 10.11
N ASP A 185 -11.01 -26.69 10.91
CA ASP A 185 -11.91 -26.60 12.06
C ASP A 185 -13.36 -26.22 11.70
N GLY A 186 -13.67 -26.06 10.40
CA GLY A 186 -15.00 -25.70 9.89
C GLY A 186 -15.31 -24.20 9.87
N THR A 187 -14.43 -23.36 10.41
CA THR A 187 -14.59 -21.90 10.41
C THR A 187 -14.40 -21.32 9.00
N LEU A 188 -15.02 -20.17 8.74
CA LEU A 188 -14.77 -19.44 7.49
C LEU A 188 -13.34 -18.92 7.46
N SER A 189 -12.85 -18.65 6.25
CA SER A 189 -11.53 -18.06 6.05
C SER A 189 -11.65 -16.64 5.46
N PRO A 190 -11.89 -15.60 6.29
CA PRO A 190 -11.84 -14.22 5.84
C PRO A 190 -10.44 -13.84 5.35
N TYR A 191 -10.40 -12.92 4.40
CA TYR A 191 -9.18 -12.30 3.93
C TYR A 191 -9.46 -10.84 3.57
N SER A 192 -8.40 -10.04 3.50
CA SER A 192 -8.52 -8.66 3.08
C SER A 192 -8.30 -8.50 1.59
N THR A 193 -9.10 -7.65 0.94
CA THR A 193 -9.20 -7.54 -0.52
C THR A 193 -8.09 -6.68 -1.16
N GLY A 194 -6.94 -6.57 -0.50
CA GLY A 194 -5.75 -5.93 -1.02
C GLY A 194 -5.67 -4.43 -0.78
N HIS A 195 -4.46 -3.88 -0.88
CA HIS A 195 -4.18 -2.47 -0.63
C HIS A 195 -4.82 -1.52 -1.66
N GLY A 196 -5.31 -2.04 -2.80
CA GLY A 196 -6.10 -1.27 -3.76
C GLY A 196 -7.44 -0.79 -3.21
N ASP A 197 -7.89 -1.31 -2.05
CA ASP A 197 -9.05 -0.80 -1.34
C ASP A 197 -8.85 0.62 -0.78
N LEU A 198 -7.63 1.15 -0.81
CA LEU A 198 -7.24 2.39 -0.13
C LEU A 198 -8.23 3.53 -0.35
N THR A 199 -8.54 3.85 -1.61
CA THR A 199 -9.41 4.98 -1.95
C THR A 199 -10.86 4.74 -1.53
N PHE A 200 -11.36 3.52 -1.72
CA PHE A 200 -12.72 3.14 -1.37
C PHE A 200 -12.93 3.13 0.15
N ALA A 201 -12.05 2.49 0.91
CA ALA A 201 -12.13 2.38 2.37
C ALA A 201 -11.89 3.73 3.07
N LEU A 202 -10.98 4.56 2.55
CA LEU A 202 -10.74 5.89 3.08
C LEU A 202 -11.97 6.81 2.91
N ARG A 203 -12.70 6.66 1.78
CA ARG A 203 -13.97 7.36 1.54
C ARG A 203 -15.10 6.83 2.40
N ALA A 204 -15.32 5.51 2.38
CA ALA A 204 -16.42 4.86 3.10
C ALA A 204 -16.34 5.12 4.62
N SER A 205 -15.13 5.21 5.19
CA SER A 205 -14.94 5.53 6.61
C SER A 205 -15.17 7.01 6.97
N GLY A 206 -15.41 7.88 5.98
CA GLY A 206 -15.45 9.34 6.15
C GLY A 206 -14.10 9.96 6.51
N THR A 207 -13.01 9.17 6.52
CA THR A 207 -11.67 9.66 6.88
C THR A 207 -11.15 10.64 5.83
N LEU A 208 -11.38 10.37 4.54
CA LEU A 208 -11.02 11.31 3.47
C LEU A 208 -11.69 12.67 3.65
N ASP A 209 -12.99 12.65 3.92
CA ASP A 209 -13.82 13.84 4.09
C ASP A 209 -13.39 14.65 5.33
N ARG A 210 -13.15 13.99 6.47
CA ARG A 210 -12.57 14.64 7.66
C ARG A 210 -11.20 15.26 7.36
N PHE A 211 -10.30 14.54 6.68
CA PHE A 211 -8.99 15.05 6.32
C PHE A 211 -9.08 16.30 5.43
N ARG A 212 -9.92 16.26 4.38
CA ARG A 212 -10.12 17.38 3.46
C ARG A 212 -10.76 18.60 4.12
N ARG A 213 -11.78 18.41 4.96
CA ARG A 213 -12.39 19.51 5.72
C ARG A 213 -11.44 20.20 6.69
N ALA A 214 -10.43 19.48 7.17
CA ALA A 214 -9.37 20.04 8.01
C ALA A 214 -8.29 20.79 7.21
N GLY A 215 -8.43 20.93 5.89
CA GLY A 215 -7.44 21.58 5.01
C GLY A 215 -6.49 20.60 4.31
N GLY A 216 -6.61 19.29 4.57
CA GLY A 216 -5.79 18.25 3.97
C GLY A 216 -5.93 18.17 2.45
N ARG A 217 -4.80 18.14 1.74
CA ARG A 217 -4.73 18.11 0.27
C ARG A 217 -3.94 16.93 -0.27
N VAL A 218 -2.89 16.50 0.42
CA VAL A 218 -1.94 15.51 -0.09
C VAL A 218 -1.69 14.41 0.95
N LEU A 219 -1.68 13.17 0.49
CA LEU A 219 -1.48 11.97 1.31
C LEU A 219 -0.21 11.24 0.87
N CYS A 220 0.79 11.16 1.74
CA CYS A 220 1.98 10.34 1.54
C CYS A 220 1.70 8.91 2.00
N VAL A 221 1.69 7.95 1.08
CA VAL A 221 1.33 6.54 1.33
C VAL A 221 2.58 5.68 1.33
N SER A 222 2.71 4.78 2.31
CA SER A 222 3.75 3.73 2.27
C SER A 222 3.35 2.47 3.04
N ASN A 223 4.02 1.35 2.73
CA ASN A 223 3.89 0.14 3.52
C ASN A 223 4.50 0.30 4.91
N VAL A 224 3.88 -0.33 5.92
CA VAL A 224 4.39 -0.33 7.30
C VAL A 224 5.76 -0.98 7.43
N ASP A 225 6.08 -1.94 6.56
CA ASP A 225 7.32 -2.72 6.59
C ASP A 225 8.49 -2.08 5.85
N ASN A 226 8.26 -1.04 5.05
CA ASN A 226 9.30 -0.24 4.41
C ASN A 226 9.68 0.94 5.31
N LEU A 227 10.63 0.73 6.22
CA LEU A 227 11.11 1.78 7.13
C LEU A 227 11.94 2.87 6.42
N GLY A 228 12.35 2.65 5.17
CA GLY A 228 13.02 3.68 4.37
C GLY A 228 12.06 4.74 3.81
N ALA A 229 10.78 4.41 3.61
CA ALA A 229 9.78 5.35 3.15
C ALA A 229 9.33 6.29 4.30
N THR A 230 10.20 7.24 4.61
CA THR A 230 9.97 8.34 5.58
C THR A 230 9.25 9.51 4.91
N LEU A 231 8.62 10.38 5.70
CA LEU A 231 8.04 11.63 5.19
C LEU A 231 9.17 12.59 4.76
N ASP A 232 9.27 12.84 3.45
CA ASP A 232 10.36 13.62 2.84
C ASP A 232 9.81 14.86 2.13
N TRP A 233 10.33 16.02 2.54
CA TRP A 233 9.88 17.31 2.01
C TRP A 233 10.23 17.53 0.55
N THR A 234 11.33 16.95 0.07
CA THR A 234 11.76 17.07 -1.33
C THR A 234 10.82 16.27 -2.22
N VAL A 235 10.47 15.05 -1.81
CA VAL A 235 9.47 14.23 -2.52
C VAL A 235 8.11 14.93 -2.55
N LEU A 236 7.66 15.45 -1.40
CA LEU A 236 6.41 16.18 -1.32
C LEU A 236 6.44 17.46 -2.18
N GLY A 237 7.52 18.21 -2.14
CA GLY A 237 7.71 19.39 -2.99
C GLY A 237 7.70 19.06 -4.46
N ALA A 238 8.33 17.95 -4.87
CA ALA A 238 8.32 17.47 -6.25
C ALA A 238 6.89 17.16 -6.70
N HIS A 239 6.09 16.52 -5.84
CA HIS A 239 4.67 16.25 -6.10
C HIS A 239 3.88 17.53 -6.37
N LEU A 240 4.01 18.50 -5.45
CA LEU A 240 3.33 19.79 -5.53
C LEU A 240 3.75 20.59 -6.76
N GLU A 241 5.01 20.52 -7.16
CA GLU A 241 5.52 21.22 -8.34
C GLU A 241 4.93 20.71 -9.65
N HIS A 242 4.91 19.39 -9.85
CA HIS A 242 4.47 18.84 -11.14
C HIS A 242 2.93 18.82 -11.28
N GLY A 243 2.19 18.99 -10.18
CA GLY A 243 0.72 19.16 -10.20
C GLY A 243 -0.07 17.97 -10.74
N ARG A 244 0.47 16.75 -10.62
CA ARG A 244 -0.21 15.52 -11.06
C ARG A 244 -0.81 14.84 -9.84
N ALA A 245 -1.93 14.16 -10.04
CA ALA A 245 -2.69 13.52 -8.97
C ALA A 245 -1.90 12.42 -8.22
N VAL A 246 -0.92 11.80 -8.87
CA VAL A 246 -0.10 10.73 -8.27
C VAL A 246 1.38 10.97 -8.53
N THR A 247 2.18 10.91 -7.48
CA THR A 247 3.60 10.56 -7.58
C THR A 247 3.76 9.10 -7.16
N ALA A 248 4.39 8.27 -7.99
CA ALA A 248 4.75 6.91 -7.65
C ALA A 248 6.28 6.80 -7.51
N GLU A 249 6.75 6.45 -6.32
CA GLU A 249 8.18 6.33 -6.04
C GLU A 249 8.74 5.03 -6.61
N LEU A 250 9.83 5.15 -7.37
CA LEU A 250 10.55 4.06 -7.99
C LEU A 250 11.99 4.01 -7.50
N VAL A 251 12.58 2.83 -7.46
CA VAL A 251 14.02 2.68 -7.26
C VAL A 251 14.65 1.95 -8.44
N ALA A 252 15.97 2.05 -8.58
CA ALA A 252 16.71 1.16 -9.47
C ALA A 252 16.42 -0.30 -9.09
N LYS A 253 16.08 -1.12 -10.10
CA LYS A 253 15.82 -2.55 -9.92
C LYS A 253 17.11 -3.27 -9.53
N ALA A 254 17.09 -4.01 -8.44
CA ALA A 254 18.22 -4.83 -8.00
C ALA A 254 18.04 -6.29 -8.48
N PRO A 255 19.13 -7.06 -8.63
CA PRO A 255 19.04 -8.47 -8.94
C PRO A 255 18.15 -9.21 -7.93
N GLY A 256 17.17 -9.98 -8.43
CA GLY A 256 16.24 -10.74 -7.61
C GLY A 256 14.98 -9.99 -7.14
N ASP A 257 14.85 -8.69 -7.45
CA ASP A 257 13.61 -7.97 -7.23
C ASP A 257 12.46 -8.59 -8.05
N ARG A 258 11.39 -8.97 -7.36
CA ARG A 258 10.13 -9.44 -7.95
C ARG A 258 8.99 -8.60 -7.41
N GLY A 259 8.25 -7.97 -8.31
CA GLY A 259 7.18 -7.03 -7.97
C GLY A 259 6.86 -6.09 -9.13
N GLY A 260 6.09 -5.06 -8.85
CA GLY A 260 5.64 -4.12 -9.86
C GLY A 260 6.77 -3.32 -10.51
N ALA A 261 6.57 -3.01 -11.78
CA ALA A 261 7.44 -2.19 -12.59
C ALA A 261 6.59 -1.18 -13.39
N PRO A 262 7.13 0.01 -13.69
CA PRO A 262 6.42 1.00 -14.49
C PRO A 262 6.54 0.66 -15.99
N ALA A 263 5.44 0.77 -16.72
CA ALA A 263 5.42 0.67 -18.18
C ALA A 263 4.24 1.46 -18.74
N ARG A 264 4.19 1.63 -20.06
CA ARG A 264 3.00 2.13 -20.74
C ARG A 264 2.15 0.96 -21.22
N VAL A 265 0.83 1.06 -21.03
CA VAL A 265 -0.16 0.15 -21.61
C VAL A 265 -1.07 0.99 -22.48
N ASP A 266 -1.10 0.71 -23.78
CA ASP A 266 -1.86 1.49 -24.77
C ASP A 266 -1.61 3.01 -24.65
N GLY A 267 -0.36 3.37 -24.41
CA GLY A 267 0.06 4.76 -24.25
C GLY A 267 -0.21 5.38 -22.87
N VAL A 268 -0.72 4.65 -21.87
CA VAL A 268 -0.91 5.18 -20.50
C VAL A 268 0.20 4.69 -19.57
N PRO A 269 1.03 5.59 -18.99
CA PRO A 269 2.07 5.22 -18.04
C PRO A 269 1.47 4.77 -16.71
N GLN A 270 1.78 3.55 -16.28
CA GLN A 270 1.21 2.95 -15.07
C GLN A 270 2.15 1.91 -14.43
N ILE A 271 1.88 1.56 -13.17
CA ILE A 271 2.50 0.43 -12.47
C ILE A 271 1.78 -0.87 -12.88
N ILE A 272 2.56 -1.87 -13.25
CA ILE A 272 2.09 -3.22 -13.56
C ILE A 272 2.80 -4.19 -12.60
N GLU A 273 2.05 -4.98 -11.83
CA GLU A 273 2.61 -6.02 -10.97
C GLU A 273 3.21 -7.17 -11.79
N ALA A 274 4.26 -7.81 -11.26
CA ALA A 274 5.03 -8.84 -11.99
C ALA A 274 4.15 -9.94 -12.62
N PHE A 275 3.17 -10.45 -11.88
CA PHE A 275 2.28 -11.53 -12.34
C PHE A 275 1.30 -11.09 -13.43
N ARG A 276 1.22 -9.80 -13.74
CA ARG A 276 0.36 -9.25 -14.80
C ARG A 276 1.09 -9.10 -16.13
N PHE A 277 2.41 -9.17 -16.16
CA PHE A 277 3.15 -9.14 -17.43
C PHE A 277 2.93 -10.46 -18.18
N PRO A 278 2.68 -10.43 -19.51
CA PRO A 278 2.62 -11.63 -20.31
C PRO A 278 3.93 -12.43 -20.17
N PRO A 279 3.90 -13.77 -20.13
CA PRO A 279 5.13 -14.57 -19.98
C PRO A 279 6.21 -14.33 -21.04
N ALA A 280 5.82 -13.86 -22.22
CA ALA A 280 6.73 -13.52 -23.32
C ALA A 280 7.37 -12.13 -23.18
N PHE A 281 6.90 -11.30 -22.25
CA PHE A 281 7.45 -9.98 -22.01
C PHE A 281 8.67 -10.06 -21.09
N ASP A 282 9.80 -9.52 -21.53
CA ASP A 282 11.00 -9.42 -20.71
C ASP A 282 10.85 -8.28 -19.68
N GLN A 283 10.37 -8.62 -18.47
CA GLN A 283 10.26 -7.66 -17.37
C GLN A 283 11.62 -7.17 -16.86
N ASP A 284 12.71 -7.90 -17.10
CA ASP A 284 14.06 -7.50 -16.68
C ASP A 284 14.63 -6.38 -17.57
N SER A 285 14.03 -6.15 -18.74
CA SER A 285 14.29 -4.97 -19.56
C SER A 285 13.88 -3.64 -18.89
N ILE A 286 13.04 -3.67 -17.84
CA ILE A 286 12.62 -2.48 -17.10
C ILE A 286 13.58 -2.28 -15.91
N PRO A 287 14.43 -1.22 -15.91
CA PRO A 287 15.46 -1.02 -14.89
C PRO A 287 14.93 -0.38 -13.59
N LEU A 288 13.61 -0.28 -13.44
CA LEU A 288 12.95 0.41 -12.34
C LEU A 288 11.98 -0.51 -11.60
N PHE A 289 11.89 -0.33 -10.30
CA PHE A 289 11.08 -1.15 -9.40
C PHE A 289 10.12 -0.29 -8.57
N ASN A 290 8.87 -0.73 -8.47
CA ASN A 290 7.83 -0.07 -7.67
C ASN A 290 8.10 -0.24 -6.17
N THR A 291 8.20 0.87 -5.44
CA THR A 291 8.38 0.83 -3.99
C THR A 291 7.08 0.60 -3.20
N ASN A 292 5.94 0.71 -3.88
CA ASN A 292 4.61 0.83 -3.28
C ASN A 292 4.46 2.03 -2.33
N SER A 293 5.22 3.10 -2.59
CA SER A 293 5.10 4.40 -1.94
C SER A 293 4.57 5.44 -2.93
N PHE A 294 3.62 6.26 -2.48
CA PHE A 294 2.94 7.22 -3.33
C PHE A 294 2.75 8.56 -2.62
N VAL A 295 2.62 9.64 -3.40
CA VAL A 295 2.00 10.88 -2.94
C VAL A 295 0.73 11.09 -3.76
N LEU A 296 -0.40 11.25 -3.09
CA LEU A 296 -1.72 11.30 -3.70
C LEU A 296 -2.43 12.61 -3.40
N ASP A 297 -3.01 13.24 -4.42
CA ASP A 297 -3.96 14.33 -4.23
C ASP A 297 -5.27 13.80 -3.64
N ALA A 298 -5.61 14.24 -2.44
CA ALA A 298 -6.80 13.81 -1.71
C ALA A 298 -8.10 14.11 -2.47
N SER A 299 -8.14 15.20 -3.23
CA SER A 299 -9.30 15.55 -4.06
C SER A 299 -9.53 14.57 -5.21
N ALA A 300 -8.46 14.00 -5.77
CA ALA A 300 -8.54 13.03 -6.87
C ALA A 300 -9.09 11.67 -6.42
N LEU A 301 -9.03 11.39 -5.11
CA LEU A 301 -9.46 10.12 -4.55
C LEU A 301 -10.98 10.03 -4.35
N ASP A 302 -11.71 11.15 -4.38
CA ASP A 302 -13.14 11.22 -4.05
C ASP A 302 -14.06 10.81 -5.21
N ARG A 303 -13.81 9.62 -5.75
CA ARG A 303 -14.61 8.98 -6.79
C ARG A 303 -14.35 7.47 -6.79
N ASP A 304 -15.18 6.74 -7.52
CA ASP A 304 -14.94 5.32 -7.76
C ASP A 304 -13.94 5.13 -8.90
N PHE A 305 -13.19 4.03 -8.81
CA PHE A 305 -12.21 3.62 -9.82
C PHE A 305 -12.55 2.20 -10.30
N PRO A 306 -12.44 1.92 -11.60
CA PRO A 306 -12.65 0.58 -12.14
C PRO A 306 -11.40 -0.28 -11.92
N LEU A 307 -11.03 -0.52 -10.66
CA LEU A 307 -9.89 -1.37 -10.31
C LEU A 307 -10.28 -2.85 -10.44
N ASP A 308 -9.37 -3.65 -10.99
CA ASP A 308 -9.60 -5.07 -11.17
C ASP A 308 -9.36 -5.83 -9.86
N PHE A 309 -10.20 -6.84 -9.63
CA PHE A 309 -9.94 -7.86 -8.62
C PHE A 309 -9.15 -9.01 -9.24
N PHE A 310 -7.88 -9.16 -8.85
CA PHE A 310 -6.99 -10.21 -9.31
C PHE A 310 -7.23 -11.51 -8.55
N GLN A 311 -7.46 -12.59 -9.29
CA GLN A 311 -7.68 -13.91 -8.69
C GLN A 311 -6.33 -14.51 -8.28
N VAL A 312 -6.21 -14.89 -7.02
CA VAL A 312 -4.99 -15.50 -6.48
C VAL A 312 -5.36 -16.80 -5.79
N GLU A 313 -4.66 -17.88 -6.15
CA GLU A 313 -4.71 -19.13 -5.41
C GLU A 313 -3.71 -19.09 -4.24
N LYS A 314 -4.18 -19.49 -3.06
CA LYS A 314 -3.38 -19.68 -1.84
C LYS A 314 -3.53 -21.11 -1.35
N GLN A 315 -2.58 -21.54 -0.55
CA GLN A 315 -2.68 -22.78 0.21
C GLN A 315 -3.08 -22.43 1.65
N VAL A 316 -4.22 -22.94 2.10
CA VAL A 316 -4.73 -22.80 3.47
C VAL A 316 -5.08 -24.19 3.98
N ASP A 317 -4.48 -24.60 5.10
CA ASP A 317 -4.59 -25.97 5.64
C ASP A 317 -4.31 -27.07 4.59
N GLY A 318 -3.31 -26.84 3.72
CA GLY A 318 -2.94 -27.77 2.66
C GLY A 318 -3.96 -27.92 1.52
N ARG A 319 -4.98 -27.04 1.46
CA ARG A 319 -5.99 -27.02 0.41
C ARG A 319 -5.94 -25.71 -0.37
N ALA A 320 -6.23 -25.79 -1.66
CA ALA A 320 -6.36 -24.63 -2.52
C ALA A 320 -7.54 -23.76 -2.08
N ALA A 321 -7.27 -22.48 -1.85
CA ALA A 321 -8.25 -21.46 -1.52
C ALA A 321 -8.04 -20.27 -2.45
N ILE A 322 -9.12 -19.77 -3.02
CA ILE A 322 -9.13 -18.67 -3.98
C ILE A 322 -9.53 -17.38 -3.27
N GLN A 323 -8.80 -16.32 -3.56
CA GLN A 323 -9.07 -14.98 -3.05
C GLN A 323 -8.88 -13.93 -4.16
N PHE A 324 -9.45 -12.75 -3.97
CA PHE A 324 -9.48 -11.68 -4.96
C PHE A 324 -8.93 -10.38 -4.37
N GLU A 325 -7.88 -9.84 -4.97
CA GLU A 325 -7.18 -8.67 -4.43
C GLU A 325 -7.18 -7.51 -5.42
N ARG A 326 -7.34 -6.28 -4.92
CA ARG A 326 -7.05 -5.06 -5.66
C ARG A 326 -5.68 -4.53 -5.29
N LEU A 327 -5.04 -3.87 -6.25
CA LEU A 327 -3.69 -3.34 -6.11
C LEU A 327 -3.71 -1.82 -6.25
N VAL A 328 -3.17 -1.11 -5.26
CA VAL A 328 -3.13 0.37 -5.24
C VAL A 328 -2.38 0.93 -6.45
N GLY A 329 -1.40 0.20 -6.99
CA GLY A 329 -0.67 0.58 -8.20
C GLY A 329 -1.59 0.78 -9.41
N GLN A 330 -2.75 0.12 -9.47
CA GLN A 330 -3.71 0.34 -10.57
C GLN A 330 -4.28 1.76 -10.61
N LEU A 331 -4.23 2.53 -9.52
CA LEU A 331 -4.63 3.94 -9.54
C LEU A 331 -3.85 4.73 -10.61
N THR A 332 -2.60 4.35 -10.88
CA THR A 332 -1.75 5.01 -11.88
C THR A 332 -2.27 4.84 -13.31
N ALA A 333 -3.12 3.84 -13.58
CA ALA A 333 -3.80 3.69 -14.87
C ALA A 333 -4.98 4.65 -15.05
N HIS A 334 -5.50 5.22 -13.96
CA HIS A 334 -6.71 6.04 -13.95
C HIS A 334 -6.49 7.49 -13.51
N LEU A 335 -5.27 7.80 -13.04
CA LEU A 335 -4.89 9.12 -12.57
C LEU A 335 -3.60 9.58 -13.27
N PRO A 336 -3.51 10.88 -13.63
CA PRO A 336 -2.26 11.45 -14.11
C PRO A 336 -1.14 11.17 -13.11
N THR A 337 -0.12 10.44 -13.56
CA THR A 337 0.97 9.95 -12.70
C THR A 337 2.30 10.56 -13.14
N GLN A 338 3.14 10.92 -12.17
CA GLN A 338 4.57 11.15 -12.34
C GLN A 338 5.31 10.01 -11.64
N PHE A 339 6.21 9.34 -12.34
CA PHE A 339 7.15 8.45 -11.70
C PHE A 339 8.35 9.24 -11.17
N LEU A 340 8.71 9.02 -9.92
CA LEU A 340 9.83 9.69 -9.26
C LEU A 340 10.84 8.64 -8.82
N VAL A 341 12.02 8.65 -9.42
CA VAL A 341 13.12 7.77 -9.02
C VAL A 341 13.77 8.35 -7.79
N VAL A 342 13.80 7.55 -6.73
CA VAL A 342 14.34 7.90 -5.43
C VAL A 342 15.55 7.02 -5.09
N PRO A 343 16.44 7.45 -4.18
CA PRO A 343 17.53 6.61 -3.72
C PRO A 343 17.00 5.32 -3.09
N ARG A 344 17.59 4.18 -3.45
CA ARG A 344 17.23 2.88 -2.86
C ARG A 344 17.84 2.72 -1.46
N ASP A 345 19.15 2.96 -1.40
CA ASP A 345 20.01 2.68 -0.27
C ASP A 345 20.71 3.96 0.20
N GLY A 346 21.50 3.84 1.27
CA GLY A 346 22.16 4.96 1.93
C GLY A 346 21.24 5.69 2.92
N VAL A 347 21.76 6.77 3.50
CA VAL A 347 21.04 7.57 4.50
C VAL A 347 19.82 8.31 3.95
N ASP A 348 19.79 8.52 2.64
CA ASP A 348 18.65 9.07 1.90
C ASP A 348 17.81 7.98 1.20
N GLY A 349 18.11 6.71 1.45
CA GLY A 349 17.40 5.57 0.87
C GLY A 349 15.91 5.60 1.23
N ARG A 350 15.05 5.15 0.31
CA ARG A 350 13.59 5.17 0.48
C ARG A 350 12.95 3.79 0.36
N PHE A 351 13.75 2.75 0.14
CA PHE A 351 13.25 1.40 -0.06
C PHE A 351 14.03 0.35 0.76
N GLN A 352 13.58 0.20 2.00
CA GLN A 352 14.09 -0.80 2.95
C GLN A 352 12.93 -1.66 3.50
N PRO A 353 12.22 -2.40 2.63
CA PRO A 353 11.18 -3.34 3.08
C PRO A 353 11.80 -4.52 3.83
N VAL A 354 11.07 -5.03 4.82
CA VAL A 354 11.49 -6.18 5.64
C VAL A 354 10.45 -7.28 5.58
N LYS A 355 10.76 -8.41 4.93
CA LYS A 355 9.80 -9.51 4.74
C LYS A 355 9.84 -10.55 5.85
N ASP A 356 10.99 -10.76 6.48
CA ASP A 356 11.22 -11.78 7.52
C ASP A 356 12.30 -11.35 8.54
N PRO A 357 12.45 -12.10 9.66
CA PRO A 357 13.42 -11.75 10.70
C PRO A 357 14.89 -11.73 10.22
N ALA A 358 15.24 -12.57 9.25
CA ALA A 358 16.61 -12.63 8.73
C ALA A 358 16.92 -11.37 7.91
N GLU A 359 16.00 -10.95 7.03
CA GLU A 359 16.10 -9.67 6.33
C GLU A 359 16.15 -8.47 7.30
N LEU A 360 15.34 -8.48 8.36
CA LEU A 360 15.37 -7.42 9.38
C LEU A 360 16.75 -7.30 10.01
N THR A 361 17.35 -8.44 10.35
CA THR A 361 18.66 -8.49 10.99
C THR A 361 19.75 -7.99 10.04
N ALA A 362 19.72 -8.42 8.78
CA ALA A 362 20.68 -7.99 7.77
C ALA A 362 20.58 -6.49 7.44
N ARG A 363 19.37 -5.94 7.42
CA ARG A 363 19.11 -4.52 7.10
C ARG A 363 19.22 -3.58 8.30
N ARG A 364 19.26 -4.09 9.52
CA ARG A 364 19.25 -3.29 10.76
C ARG A 364 20.25 -2.12 10.74
N PRO A 365 21.55 -2.31 10.42
CA PRO A 365 22.49 -1.19 10.44
C PRO A 365 22.13 -0.08 9.44
N VAL A 366 21.61 -0.45 8.26
CA VAL A 366 21.20 0.51 7.22
C VAL A 366 19.95 1.27 7.67
N ILE A 367 18.97 0.57 8.22
CA ILE A 367 17.73 1.17 8.72
C ILE A 367 18.03 2.12 9.89
N GLU A 368 18.89 1.72 10.84
CA GLU A 368 19.30 2.57 11.96
C GLU A 368 20.01 3.84 11.49
N ALA A 369 20.96 3.73 10.56
CA ALA A 369 21.67 4.89 10.01
C ALA A 369 20.72 5.86 9.29
N LEU A 370 19.77 5.34 8.51
CA LEU A 370 18.75 6.12 7.81
C LEU A 370 17.82 6.84 8.80
N LEU A 371 17.28 6.12 9.79
CA LEU A 371 16.37 6.69 10.79
C LEU A 371 17.08 7.77 11.63
N ALA A 372 18.32 7.52 12.03
CA ALA A 372 19.15 8.51 12.73
C ALA A 372 19.37 9.78 11.89
N ALA A 373 19.69 9.63 10.59
CA ALA A 373 19.84 10.76 9.67
C ALA A 373 18.53 11.57 9.49
N ARG A 374 17.38 10.97 9.80
CA ARG A 374 16.06 11.61 9.76
C ARG A 374 15.58 12.13 11.12
N GLY A 375 16.39 12.00 12.18
CA GLY A 375 16.05 12.47 13.54
C GLY A 375 15.07 11.56 14.27
N VAL A 376 14.95 10.30 13.86
CA VAL A 376 14.08 9.30 14.48
C VAL A 376 14.88 8.54 15.53
N ALA A 377 14.47 8.64 16.79
CA ALA A 377 15.10 7.90 17.88
C ALA A 377 14.80 6.40 17.74
N THR A 378 15.83 5.57 17.92
CA THR A 378 15.76 4.11 17.77
C THR A 378 16.18 3.33 19.03
N SER A 379 16.51 4.04 20.10
CA SER A 379 17.02 3.51 21.38
C SER A 379 16.07 3.76 22.53
#